data_AF-A0A7R9QML6-F1
#
_entry.id   AF-A0A7R9QML6-F1
#
_cell.length_a   1.000
_cell.length_b   1.000
_cell.length_c   1.000
_cell.angle_alpha   90.00
_cell.angle_beta   90.00
_cell.angle_gamma   90.00
#
_symmetry.space_group_name_H-M   'P 1'
#
loop_
_entity.id
_entity.type
_entity.pdbx_description
1 polymer ?
#
loop_
_entity_poly.entity_id
_entity_poly.type
_entity_poly.pdbx_seq_one_letter_code
_entity_poly.pdbx_strand_id
1 'polypeptide(L)'
;MKRVEADGMWSLMCPHECPGLFDSWGEKFEQLYEKYESEGRYKRQVRAQQLWFAIVEAQIETGTPYMVYKDACNRKSNQQNLGTIKCSNLCTEIVEYSARDEIAVCNLASIALNRFVDKASRTFNFAKLREVTRIVTKNLN
;
A
#
# COMPACT_ATOMS: atom_id res chain seq x y z
N MET A 1 -5.79 1.37 11.70
CA MET A 1 -7.14 0.74 11.66
C MET A 1 -7.58 0.18 12.99
N LYS A 2 -6.80 -0.68 13.67
CA LYS A 2 -7.13 -1.22 15.01
C LYS A 2 -7.68 -0.16 16.00
N ARG A 3 -7.04 1.01 16.07
CA ARG A 3 -7.49 2.09 16.97
C ARG A 3 -8.77 2.81 16.53
N VAL A 4 -9.12 2.80 15.24
CA VAL A 4 -10.41 3.36 14.78
C VAL A 4 -11.55 2.45 15.25
N GLU A 5 -11.37 1.14 15.05
CA GLU A 5 -12.33 0.10 15.45
C GLU A 5 -12.55 0.08 16.97
N ALA A 6 -11.46 0.15 17.75
CA ALA A 6 -11.52 0.17 19.21
C ALA A 6 -11.88 1.55 19.81
N ASP A 7 -12.16 2.55 18.97
CA ASP A 7 -12.35 3.95 19.38
C ASP A 7 -11.25 4.42 20.37
N GLY A 8 -9.99 4.24 19.97
CA GLY A 8 -8.81 4.59 20.73
C GLY A 8 -8.27 6.00 20.42
N MET A 9 -7.19 6.38 21.09
CA MET A 9 -6.46 7.62 20.80
C MET A 9 -5.47 7.43 19.65
N TRP A 10 -5.31 8.45 18.82
CA TRP A 10 -4.32 8.52 17.74
C TRP A 10 -3.40 9.72 17.94
N SER A 11 -2.09 9.47 17.92
CA SER A 11 -1.05 10.48 18.09
C SER A 11 -0.50 10.98 16.75
N LEU A 12 -0.55 12.29 16.56
CA LEU A 12 0.07 12.97 15.43
C LEU A 12 1.50 13.37 15.82
N MET A 13 2.48 12.91 15.04
CA MET A 13 3.91 13.03 15.37
C MET A 13 4.68 13.78 14.28
N CYS A 14 5.73 14.50 14.69
CA CYS A 14 6.67 15.11 13.76
C CYS A 14 7.74 14.06 13.38
N PRO A 15 8.04 13.81 12.09
CA PRO A 15 9.01 12.78 11.69
C PRO A 15 10.45 13.10 12.14
N HIS A 16 10.78 14.38 12.37
CA HIS A 16 12.07 14.78 12.94
C HIS A 16 12.18 14.38 14.42
N GLU A 17 11.09 14.53 15.18
CA GLU A 17 11.02 14.17 16.60
C GLU A 17 10.72 12.70 16.83
N CYS A 18 10.16 12.00 15.84
CA CYS A 18 9.82 10.57 15.88
C CYS A 18 10.37 9.85 14.64
N PRO A 19 11.71 9.76 14.49
CA PRO A 19 12.33 9.19 13.30
C PRO A 19 12.05 7.68 13.16
N GLY A 20 12.11 7.16 11.94
CA GLY A 20 12.02 5.73 11.63
C GLY A 20 10.60 5.15 11.53
N LEU A 21 9.54 5.93 11.80
CA LEU A 21 8.16 5.47 11.63
C LEU A 21 7.82 5.12 10.18
N PHE A 22 8.31 5.91 9.21
CA PHE A 22 8.10 5.60 7.80
C PHE A 22 9.03 4.48 7.28
N ASP A 23 10.14 4.19 7.97
CA ASP A 23 11.10 3.13 7.65
C ASP A 23 10.79 1.79 8.34
N SER A 24 9.70 1.68 9.10
CA SER A 24 9.25 0.45 9.77
C SER A 24 7.82 0.10 9.41
N TRP A 25 7.41 -1.17 9.51
CA TRP A 25 6.04 -1.63 9.26
C TRP A 25 5.66 -2.78 10.21
N GLY A 26 4.36 -3.09 10.30
CA GLY A 26 3.85 -4.16 11.14
C GLY A 26 4.20 -3.97 12.62
N GLU A 27 4.58 -5.06 13.30
CA GLU A 27 4.88 -5.04 14.74
C GLU A 27 6.03 -4.08 15.10
N LYS A 28 7.05 -3.95 14.24
CA LYS A 28 8.16 -3.02 14.46
C LYS A 28 7.68 -1.56 14.46
N PHE A 29 6.72 -1.23 13.60
CA PHE A 29 6.09 0.08 13.59
C PHE A 29 5.24 0.29 14.84
N GLU A 30 4.41 -0.69 15.21
CA GLU A 30 3.52 -0.61 16.38
C GLU A 30 4.34 -0.36 17.66
N GLN A 31 5.40 -1.14 17.89
CA GLN A 31 6.30 -0.98 19.03
C GLN A 31 6.98 0.39 19.07
N LEU A 32 7.49 0.88 17.93
CA LEU A 32 8.17 2.18 17.85
C LEU A 32 7.20 3.34 18.08
N TYR A 33 6.01 3.26 17.50
CA TYR A 33 4.98 4.26 17.64
C TYR A 33 4.50 4.35 19.10
N GLU A 34 4.19 3.23 19.74
CA GLU A 34 3.76 3.18 21.14
C GLU A 34 4.86 3.62 22.11
N LYS A 35 6.13 3.32 21.80
CA LYS A 35 7.27 3.88 22.54
C LYS A 35 7.30 5.41 22.47
N TYR A 36 7.11 6.01 21.29
CA TYR A 36 7.08 7.47 21.18
C TYR A 36 5.86 8.09 21.89
N GLU A 37 4.74 7.38 21.98
CA GLU A 37 3.60 7.81 22.79
C GLU A 37 3.91 7.80 24.28
N SER A 38 4.56 6.74 24.80
CA SER A 38 4.92 6.65 26.22
C SER A 38 6.00 7.66 26.62
N GLU A 39 6.87 8.04 25.68
CA GLU A 39 7.84 9.13 25.83
C GLU A 39 7.23 10.53 25.68
N GLY A 40 5.93 10.65 25.34
CA GLY A 40 5.26 11.94 25.17
C GLY A 40 5.70 12.73 23.94
N ARG A 41 6.28 12.09 22.92
CA ARG A 41 6.88 12.72 21.72
C ARG A 41 5.87 13.04 20.61
N TYR A 42 4.58 13.12 20.93
CA TYR A 42 3.54 13.51 20.00
C TYR A 42 3.29 15.01 20.03
N LYS A 43 2.84 15.58 18.91
CA LYS A 43 2.43 16.99 18.83
C LYS A 43 0.99 17.20 19.26
N ARG A 44 0.12 16.24 18.96
CA ARG A 44 -1.30 16.28 19.28
C ARG A 44 -1.88 14.88 19.32
N GLN A 45 -2.79 14.63 20.25
CA GLN A 45 -3.61 13.42 20.26
C GLN A 45 -5.05 13.74 19.92
N VAL A 46 -5.70 12.87 19.16
CA VAL A 46 -7.11 12.96 18.75
C VAL A 46 -7.77 11.59 18.91
N ARG A 47 -9.11 11.54 18.93
CA ARG A 47 -9.79 10.24 18.80
C ARG A 47 -9.50 9.69 17.39
N ALA A 48 -9.15 8.42 17.28
CA ALA A 48 -8.85 7.82 15.98
C ALA A 48 -10.02 7.96 14.99
N GLN A 49 -11.26 7.87 15.48
CA GLN A 49 -12.46 8.07 14.67
C GLN A 49 -12.61 9.50 14.14
N GLN A 50 -12.12 10.54 14.84
CA GLN A 50 -12.16 11.91 14.31
C GLN A 50 -11.33 12.05 13.04
N LEU A 51 -10.12 11.48 13.03
CA LEU A 51 -9.28 11.46 11.82
C LEU A 51 -9.91 10.59 10.72
N TRP A 52 -10.54 9.47 11.10
CA TRP A 52 -11.25 8.61 10.16
C TRP A 52 -12.42 9.32 9.48
N PHE A 53 -13.25 10.06 10.23
CA PHE A 53 -14.34 10.85 9.66
C PHE A 53 -13.82 11.91 8.69
N ALA A 54 -12.73 12.60 9.02
CA ALA A 54 -12.11 13.56 8.10
C ALA A 54 -11.62 12.92 6.79
N ILE A 55 -11.09 11.69 6.84
CA ILE A 55 -10.71 10.92 5.63
C ILE A 55 -11.94 10.60 4.78
N VAL A 56 -13.02 10.13 5.41
CA VAL A 56 -14.28 9.76 4.73
C VAL A 56 -14.95 11.00 4.13
N GLU A 57 -14.98 12.11 4.85
CA GLU A 57 -15.51 13.39 4.36
C GLU A 57 -14.76 13.85 3.11
N ALA A 58 -13.42 13.85 3.13
CA ALA A 58 -12.62 14.17 1.95
C ALA A 58 -12.92 13.24 0.76
N GLN A 59 -13.14 11.94 1.02
CA GLN A 59 -13.51 10.97 -0.02
C GLN A 59 -14.90 11.22 -0.59
N ILE A 60 -15.86 11.64 0.24
CA ILE A 60 -17.20 12.02 -0.21
C ILE A 60 -17.12 13.27 -1.11
N GLU A 61 -16.31 14.26 -0.72
CA GLU A 61 -16.20 15.53 -1.44
C GLU A 61 -15.41 15.42 -2.75
N THR A 62 -14.32 14.65 -2.74
CA THR A 62 -13.32 14.68 -3.84
C THR A 62 -13.05 13.34 -4.50
N GLY A 63 -13.55 12.24 -3.92
CA GLY A 63 -13.17 10.88 -4.31
C GLY A 63 -11.77 10.45 -3.83
N THR A 64 -11.07 11.27 -3.04
CA THR A 64 -9.70 11.04 -2.55
C THR A 64 -9.61 11.32 -1.04
N PRO A 65 -8.62 10.79 -0.29
CA PRO A 65 -7.42 10.06 -0.73
C PRO A 65 -7.69 8.60 -1.12
N TYR A 66 -6.76 8.02 -1.88
CA TYR A 66 -6.71 6.57 -2.09
C TYR A 66 -6.39 5.82 -0.79
N MET A 67 -6.80 4.55 -0.73
CA MET A 67 -6.58 3.68 0.41
C MET A 67 -5.56 2.59 0.08
N VAL A 68 -4.36 2.69 0.65
CA VAL A 68 -3.29 1.69 0.50
C VAL A 68 -2.79 1.25 1.87
N TYR A 69 -2.88 -0.04 2.17
CA TYR A 69 -2.55 -0.58 3.49
C TYR A 69 -1.08 -1.01 3.58
N LYS A 70 -0.23 -0.10 4.09
CA LYS A 70 1.23 -0.26 4.25
C LYS A 70 1.68 -1.65 4.72
N ASP A 71 1.10 -2.17 5.79
CA ASP A 71 1.52 -3.47 6.35
C ASP A 71 1.18 -4.64 5.42
N ALA A 72 0.03 -4.58 4.73
CA ALA A 72 -0.33 -5.61 3.77
C ALA A 72 0.57 -5.56 2.53
N CYS A 73 0.93 -4.36 2.07
CA CYS A 73 1.87 -4.14 0.97
C CYS A 73 3.26 -4.70 1.31
N ASN A 74 3.81 -4.32 2.47
CA ASN A 74 5.15 -4.74 2.88
C ASN A 74 5.21 -6.24 3.21
N ARG A 75 4.24 -6.79 3.96
CA ARG A 75 4.25 -8.20 4.38
C ARG A 75 4.21 -9.19 3.21
N LYS A 76 3.60 -8.80 2.09
CA LYS A 76 3.35 -9.68 0.94
C LYS A 76 4.23 -9.33 -0.26
N SER A 77 5.15 -8.39 -0.13
CA SER A 77 6.06 -8.02 -1.21
C SER A 77 7.26 -8.97 -1.28
N ASN A 78 7.59 -9.41 -2.49
CA ASN A 78 8.83 -10.12 -2.75
C ASN A 78 10.07 -9.21 -2.62
N GLN A 79 9.89 -7.89 -2.53
CA GLN A 79 10.95 -6.90 -2.32
C GLN A 79 11.13 -6.49 -0.85
N GLN A 80 10.46 -7.15 0.10
CA GLN A 80 10.59 -6.83 1.54
C GLN A 80 12.04 -6.94 2.06
N ASN A 81 12.91 -7.66 1.35
CA ASN A 81 14.33 -7.80 1.63
C ASN A 81 15.14 -6.52 1.36
N LEU A 82 14.62 -5.58 0.57
CA LEU A 82 15.29 -4.31 0.24
C LEU A 82 15.07 -3.24 1.32
N GLY A 83 13.96 -3.34 2.05
CA GLY A 83 13.58 -2.41 3.11
C GLY A 83 12.08 -2.14 3.11
N THR A 84 11.67 -1.14 3.88
CA THR A 84 10.27 -0.73 3.97
C THR A 84 9.86 0.03 2.71
N ILE A 85 8.82 -0.47 2.02
CA ILE A 85 8.15 0.21 0.90
C ILE A 85 7.31 1.36 1.46
N LYS A 86 7.57 2.58 0.97
CA LYS A 86 7.09 3.83 1.56
C LYS A 86 5.84 4.40 0.88
N CYS A 87 5.59 4.05 -0.36
CA CYS A 87 4.45 4.52 -1.14
C CYS A 87 4.06 3.51 -2.23
N SER A 88 2.96 3.81 -2.91
CA SER A 88 2.57 3.20 -4.19
C SER A 88 2.77 4.23 -5.32
N ASN A 89 2.38 3.90 -6.56
CA ASN A 89 2.37 4.84 -7.69
C ASN A 89 1.06 5.64 -7.76
N LEU A 90 0.92 6.44 -8.83
CA LEU A 90 -0.26 7.26 -9.12
C LEU A 90 -1.57 6.46 -9.16
N CYS A 91 -1.52 5.25 -9.73
CA CYS A 91 -2.70 4.42 -9.98
C CYS A 91 -2.91 3.31 -8.92
N THR A 92 -2.11 3.31 -7.84
CA THR A 92 -2.23 2.44 -6.65
C THR A 92 -1.95 0.95 -6.83
N GLU A 93 -1.54 0.52 -8.02
CA GLU A 93 -1.30 -0.89 -8.36
C GLU A 93 0.15 -1.33 -8.14
N ILE A 94 1.10 -0.38 -8.09
CA ILE A 94 2.53 -0.68 -7.97
C ILE A 94 3.01 -0.56 -6.54
N VAL A 95 3.69 -1.58 -6.06
CA VAL A 95 4.23 -1.69 -4.71
C VAL A 95 5.70 -2.09 -4.82
N GLU A 96 6.54 -1.10 -5.04
CA GLU A 96 7.98 -1.26 -5.27
C GLU A 96 8.80 -0.44 -4.27
N TYR A 97 9.96 -0.96 -3.91
CA TYR A 97 10.92 -0.26 -3.05
C TYR A 97 11.45 1.00 -3.74
N SER A 98 11.65 2.05 -2.95
CA SER A 98 12.31 3.28 -3.39
C SER A 98 13.14 3.86 -2.26
N ALA A 99 14.24 4.51 -2.63
CA ALA A 99 15.20 5.09 -1.71
C ALA A 99 15.70 6.44 -2.25
N ARG A 100 16.70 7.03 -1.59
CA ARG A 100 17.30 8.30 -2.02
C ARG A 100 18.01 8.16 -3.38
N ASP A 101 18.56 6.98 -3.62
CA ASP A 101 19.36 6.58 -4.77
C ASP A 101 18.64 5.61 -5.71
N GLU A 102 17.42 5.19 -5.36
CA GLU A 102 16.61 4.27 -6.16
C GLU A 102 15.22 4.84 -6.45
N ILE A 103 14.96 5.12 -7.73
CA ILE A 103 13.64 5.52 -8.23
C ILE A 103 13.01 4.31 -8.92
N ALA A 104 11.94 3.77 -8.34
CA ALA A 104 11.18 2.66 -8.90
C ALA A 104 10.55 3.03 -10.26
N VAL A 105 10.40 2.04 -11.15
CA VAL A 105 9.90 2.23 -12.52
C VAL A 105 8.83 1.19 -12.85
N CYS A 106 7.70 1.66 -13.37
CA CYS A 106 6.58 0.79 -13.72
C CYS A 106 6.68 0.35 -15.20
N ASN A 107 6.97 -0.93 -15.45
CA ASN A 107 6.95 -1.53 -16.80
C ASN A 107 5.62 -2.28 -17.02
N LEU A 108 4.71 -1.70 -17.79
CA LEU A 108 3.30 -2.14 -17.84
C LEU A 108 2.88 -2.66 -19.22
N ALA A 109 2.02 -3.68 -19.20
CA ALA A 109 1.24 -4.15 -20.35
C ALA A 109 -0.09 -4.74 -19.86
N SER A 110 -1.10 -4.83 -20.73
CA SER A 110 -2.41 -5.41 -20.41
C SER A 110 -2.77 -6.55 -21.37
N ILE A 111 -3.41 -7.58 -20.83
CA ILE A 111 -3.89 -8.75 -21.60
C ILE A 111 -5.41 -8.67 -21.73
N ALA A 112 -5.90 -8.65 -22.97
CA ALA A 112 -7.33 -8.60 -23.27
C ALA A 112 -8.04 -9.94 -22.93
N LEU A 113 -8.52 -10.09 -21.69
CA LEU A 113 -9.09 -11.35 -21.16
C LEU A 113 -10.26 -11.91 -21.97
N ASN A 114 -11.03 -11.04 -22.64
CA ASN A 114 -12.14 -11.44 -23.50
C ASN A 114 -11.70 -12.29 -24.72
N ARG A 115 -10.42 -12.25 -25.11
CA ARG A 115 -9.87 -13.06 -26.21
C ARG A 115 -9.70 -14.54 -25.87
N PHE A 116 -9.81 -14.92 -24.60
CA PHE A 116 -9.63 -16.30 -24.14
C PHE A 116 -10.95 -17.00 -23.84
N VAL A 117 -12.09 -16.36 -24.10
CA VAL A 117 -13.42 -16.95 -23.93
C VAL A 117 -13.84 -17.62 -25.24
N ASP A 118 -14.12 -18.91 -25.21
CA ASP A 118 -14.79 -19.61 -26.30
C ASP A 118 -16.30 -19.36 -26.21
N LYS A 119 -16.87 -18.74 -27.25
CA LYS A 119 -18.29 -18.39 -27.30
C LYS A 119 -19.21 -19.61 -27.43
N ALA A 120 -18.74 -20.66 -28.10
CA ALA A 120 -19.54 -21.85 -28.36
C ALA A 120 -19.59 -22.73 -27.11
N SER A 121 -18.42 -23.04 -26.53
CA SER A 121 -18.34 -23.88 -25.33
C SER A 121 -18.60 -23.12 -24.02
N ARG A 122 -18.61 -21.78 -24.05
CA ARG A 122 -18.68 -20.89 -22.87
C ARG A 122 -17.59 -21.20 -21.85
N THR A 123 -16.42 -21.64 -22.31
CA THR A 123 -15.27 -21.94 -21.46
C THR A 123 -14.17 -20.88 -21.61
N PHE A 124 -13.26 -20.83 -20.63
CA PHE A 124 -12.10 -19.95 -20.63
C PHE A 124 -10.83 -20.74 -20.92
N ASN A 125 -10.07 -20.34 -21.94
CA ASN A 125 -8.85 -21.00 -22.36
C ASN A 125 -7.64 -20.53 -21.53
N PHE A 126 -7.48 -21.12 -20.34
CA PHE A 126 -6.35 -20.84 -19.46
C PHE A 126 -4.98 -21.23 -20.05
N ALA A 127 -4.93 -22.24 -20.92
CA ALA A 127 -3.69 -22.64 -21.58
C ALA A 127 -3.17 -21.54 -22.52
N LYS A 128 -4.06 -20.93 -23.31
CA LYS A 128 -3.72 -19.81 -24.19
C LYS A 128 -3.39 -18.54 -23.40
N LEU A 129 -4.10 -18.28 -22.30
CA LEU A 129 -3.76 -17.17 -21.40
C LEU A 129 -2.31 -17.33 -20.89
N ARG A 130 -1.95 -18.51 -20.37
CA ARG A 130 -0.59 -18.80 -19.90
C ARG A 130 0.48 -18.60 -20.99
N GLU A 131 0.20 -18.99 -22.22
CA GLU A 131 1.10 -18.78 -23.36
C GLU A 131 1.33 -17.27 -23.62
N VAL A 132 0.25 -16.49 -23.72
CA VAL A 132 0.33 -15.04 -23.97
C VAL A 132 1.01 -14.31 -22.80
N THR A 133 0.70 -14.67 -21.55
CA THR A 133 1.36 -14.10 -20.37
C THR A 133 2.88 -14.26 -20.44
N ARG A 134 3.40 -15.43 -20.85
CA ARG A 134 4.85 -15.64 -21.00
C ARG A 134 5.49 -14.73 -22.04
N ILE A 135 4.80 -14.47 -23.15
CA ILE A 135 5.28 -13.57 -24.20
C ILE A 135 5.36 -12.15 -23.64
N VAL A 136 4.30 -11.69 -22.97
CA VAL A 136 4.27 -10.36 -22.33
C VAL A 136 5.40 -10.20 -21.32
N THR A 137 5.61 -11.20 -20.45
CA THR A 137 6.72 -11.18 -19.48
C THR A 137 8.08 -11.03 -20.17
N LYS A 138 8.33 -11.74 -21.28
CA LYS A 138 9.59 -11.60 -22.04
C LYS A 138 9.74 -10.23 -22.70
N ASN A 139 8.65 -9.63 -23.17
CA ASN A 139 8.70 -8.32 -23.83
C ASN A 139 8.91 -7.17 -22.84
N LEU A 140 8.58 -7.36 -21.57
CA LEU A 140 8.80 -6.37 -20.50
C LEU A 140 10.16 -6.49 -19.81
N ASN A 141 10.93 -7.55 -20.09
CA ASN A 141 12.32 -7.71 -19.64
C ASN A 141 13.29 -7.15 -20.69
#